data_AF-A0A1V4ZLT2-F1
#
_entry.id   AF-A0A1V4ZLT2-F1
#
_cell.length_a   1.000
_cell.length_b   1.000
_cell.length_c   1.000
_cell.angle_alpha   90.00
_cell.angle_beta   90.00
_cell.angle_gamma   90.00
#
_symmetry.space_group_name_H-M   'P 1'
#
loop_
_entity.id
_entity.type
_entity.pdbx_description
1 polymer ?
#
loop_
_entity_poly.entity_id
_entity_poly.type
_entity_poly.pdbx_seq_one_letter_code
_entity_poly.pdbx_strand_id
1 'polypeptide(L)'
;MHLVGTYANPDWRRRSEESAKVWLTSTYRVELIKKGLDKAGSLNGLGRELGYRSRVHPGWSVLQILLGRQAFPADRLRRLAEYLGHPYEEVLQHQTLPKKITPENTRDALIKYNLWCYLPK
;
A
#
# COMPACT_ATOMS: atom_id res chain seq x y z
N MET A 1 -36.22 -31.27 22.50
CA MET A 1 -36.77 -30.19 21.66
C MET A 1 -35.86 -28.97 21.80
N HIS A 2 -35.23 -28.57 20.69
CA HIS A 2 -34.93 -27.20 20.22
C HIS A 2 -34.29 -26.16 21.19
N LEU A 3 -33.26 -25.37 20.87
CA LEU A 3 -32.52 -25.06 19.64
C LEU A 3 -31.17 -24.41 20.00
N VAL A 4 -30.25 -24.49 19.03
CA VAL A 4 -28.93 -23.88 18.93
C VAL A 4 -28.99 -22.35 18.96
N GLY A 5 -28.05 -21.70 19.66
CA GLY A 5 -27.87 -20.24 19.64
C GLY A 5 -26.41 -19.87 19.42
N THR A 6 -26.08 -19.59 18.17
CA THR A 6 -24.77 -19.34 17.56
C THR A 6 -24.02 -18.09 18.05
N TYR A 7 -22.69 -18.25 18.11
CA TYR A 7 -21.60 -17.27 18.03
C TYR A 7 -21.96 -15.84 17.55
N ALA A 8 -21.73 -14.86 18.41
CA ALA A 8 -21.55 -13.47 17.99
C ALA A 8 -20.11 -13.03 18.32
N ASN A 9 -19.19 -13.26 17.38
CA ASN A 9 -17.86 -12.65 17.41
C ASN A 9 -17.96 -11.24 16.81
N PRO A 10 -17.65 -10.16 17.54
CA PRO A 10 -17.83 -8.79 17.04
C PRO A 10 -16.69 -8.41 16.09
N ASP A 11 -16.86 -8.74 14.81
CA ASP A 11 -15.94 -8.51 13.69
C ASP A 11 -15.79 -7.03 13.27
N TRP A 12 -16.30 -6.08 14.06
CA TRP A 12 -16.25 -4.65 13.73
C TRP A 12 -14.89 -4.01 14.03
N ARG A 13 -14.16 -4.51 15.05
CA ARG A 13 -12.81 -4.01 15.38
C ARG A 13 -11.77 -4.29 14.28
N ARG A 14 -11.79 -5.49 13.69
CA ARG A 14 -10.91 -5.82 12.55
C ARG A 14 -11.19 -4.93 11.35
N ARG A 15 -12.46 -4.64 11.07
CA ARG A 15 -12.88 -3.79 9.95
C ARG A 15 -12.40 -2.35 10.10
N SER A 16 -12.32 -1.82 11.33
CA SER A 16 -11.76 -0.49 11.58
C SER A 16 -10.23 -0.43 11.39
N GLU A 17 -9.49 -1.47 11.76
CA GLU A 17 -8.05 -1.57 11.51
C GLU A 17 -7.72 -1.81 10.03
N GLU A 18 -8.54 -2.62 9.34
CA GLU A 18 -8.47 -2.81 7.87
C GLU A 18 -8.75 -1.51 7.10
N SER A 19 -9.45 -0.55 7.71
CA SER A 19 -9.76 0.75 7.11
C SER A 19 -8.77 1.88 7.47
N ALA A 20 -7.73 1.59 8.25
CA ALA A 20 -6.71 2.58 8.57
C ALA A 20 -5.89 2.94 7.31
N LYS A 21 -5.87 4.23 6.98
CA LYS A 21 -5.10 4.77 5.85
C LYS A 21 -3.73 5.23 6.34
N VAL A 22 -2.67 4.63 5.82
CA VAL A 22 -1.28 4.95 6.17
C VAL A 22 -0.62 5.73 5.04
N TRP A 23 -0.19 6.96 5.36
CA TRP A 23 0.63 7.77 4.48
C TRP A 23 2.09 7.60 4.87
N LEU A 24 2.95 7.27 3.90
CA LEU A 24 4.40 7.19 4.08
C LEU A 24 5.07 8.38 3.41
N THR A 25 6.25 8.77 3.91
CA THR A 25 7.09 9.79 3.25
C THR A 25 7.32 9.43 1.78
N SER A 26 7.36 10.43 0.89
CA SER A 26 7.42 10.20 -0.56
C SER A 26 8.63 9.35 -0.97
N THR A 27 9.81 9.63 -0.39
CA THR A 27 11.03 8.86 -0.65
C THR A 27 10.87 7.39 -0.27
N TYR A 28 10.43 7.11 0.97
CA TYR A 28 10.30 5.74 1.45
C TYR A 28 9.17 4.99 0.75
N ARG A 29 8.04 5.66 0.48
CA ARG A 29 6.92 5.10 -0.29
C ARG A 29 7.37 4.61 -1.66
N VAL A 30 8.09 5.45 -2.39
CA VAL A 30 8.58 5.13 -3.74
C VAL A 30 9.60 3.99 -3.66
N GLU A 31 10.52 4.02 -2.69
CA GLU A 31 11.48 2.93 -2.47
C GLU A 31 10.79 1.59 -2.19
N LEU A 32 9.85 1.57 -1.26
CA LEU A 32 9.15 0.37 -0.84
C LEU A 32 8.36 -0.25 -2.00
N ILE A 33 7.65 0.60 -2.76
CA ILE A 33 6.93 0.14 -3.97
C ILE A 33 7.91 -0.32 -5.04
N LYS A 34 9.05 0.34 -5.22
CA LYS A 34 10.09 -0.12 -6.15
C LYS A 34 10.58 -1.53 -5.81
N LYS A 35 10.92 -1.80 -4.55
CA LYS A 35 11.32 -3.15 -4.11
C LYS A 35 10.22 -4.17 -4.41
N GLY A 36 8.95 -3.80 -4.17
CA GLY A 36 7.79 -4.61 -4.53
C GLY A 36 7.69 -4.88 -6.03
N LEU A 37 7.90 -3.85 -6.86
CA LEU A 37 7.86 -3.92 -8.32
C LEU A 37 8.97 -4.81 -8.86
N ASP A 38 10.20 -4.60 -8.38
CA ASP A 38 11.37 -5.36 -8.78
C ASP A 38 11.19 -6.85 -8.44
N LYS A 39 10.59 -7.17 -7.29
CA LYS A 39 10.28 -8.56 -6.90
C LYS A 39 9.12 -9.16 -7.69
N ALA A 40 8.04 -8.41 -7.92
CA ALA A 40 6.84 -8.91 -8.61
C ALA A 40 6.94 -8.86 -10.15
N GLY A 41 7.97 -8.22 -10.71
CA GLY A 41 8.23 -8.07 -12.14
C GLY A 41 7.31 -7.09 -12.88
N SER A 42 6.19 -6.68 -12.29
CA SER A 42 5.29 -5.68 -12.88
C SER A 42 4.36 -5.05 -11.85
N LEU A 43 3.79 -3.89 -12.19
CA LEU A 43 2.80 -3.20 -11.37
C LEU A 43 1.53 -4.02 -11.14
N ASN A 44 1.09 -4.78 -12.15
CA ASN A 44 -0.05 -5.67 -12.03
C ASN A 44 0.28 -6.94 -11.22
N GLY A 45 1.51 -7.44 -11.32
CA GLY A 45 2.01 -8.51 -10.45
C GLY A 45 1.96 -8.07 -8.99
N LEU A 46 2.57 -6.92 -8.68
CA LEU A 46 2.56 -6.35 -7.34
C LEU A 46 1.13 -6.11 -6.83
N GLY A 47 0.24 -5.60 -7.68
CA GLY A 47 -1.17 -5.45 -7.33
C GLY A 47 -1.84 -6.75 -6.85
N ARG A 48 -1.53 -7.88 -7.51
CA ARG A 48 -2.06 -9.20 -7.12
C ARG A 48 -1.46 -9.71 -5.81
N GLU A 49 -0.16 -9.54 -5.60
CA GLU A 49 0.51 -9.89 -4.34
C GLU A 49 -0.10 -9.13 -3.16
N LEU A 50 -0.39 -7.84 -3.36
CA LEU A 50 -1.08 -7.04 -2.34
C LEU A 50 -2.55 -7.41 -2.20
N GLY A 51 -3.08 -8.30 -3.04
CA GLY A 51 -4.44 -8.83 -2.98
C GLY A 51 -5.50 -7.93 -3.62
N TYR A 52 -5.13 -7.00 -4.50
CA TYR A 52 -6.10 -6.28 -5.32
C TYR A 52 -6.70 -7.22 -6.37
N ARG A 53 -8.02 -7.35 -6.36
CA ARG A 53 -8.76 -8.36 -7.16
C ARG A 53 -9.34 -7.84 -8.48
N SER A 54 -9.00 -6.61 -8.89
CA SER A 54 -9.48 -6.06 -10.16
C SER A 54 -9.05 -6.97 -11.31
N ARG A 55 -10.01 -7.41 -12.13
CA ARG A 55 -9.74 -8.26 -13.30
C ARG A 55 -9.03 -7.51 -14.42
N VAL A 56 -9.20 -6.19 -14.46
CA VAL A 56 -8.74 -5.33 -15.55
C VAL A 56 -7.43 -4.61 -15.17
N HIS A 57 -7.36 -4.01 -13.98
CA HIS A 57 -6.20 -3.20 -13.56
C HIS A 57 -5.84 -3.40 -12.07
N PRO A 58 -5.29 -4.58 -11.69
CA PRO A 58 -4.90 -4.83 -10.31
C PRO A 58 -3.78 -3.89 -9.81
N GLY A 59 -2.96 -3.34 -10.71
CA GLY A 59 -1.92 -2.38 -10.38
C GLY A 59 -2.39 -0.93 -10.18
N TRP A 60 -3.67 -0.60 -10.43
CA TRP A 60 -4.13 0.80 -10.41
C TRP A 60 -4.01 1.45 -9.04
N SER A 61 -4.43 0.77 -7.98
CA SER A 61 -4.30 1.30 -6.61
C SER A 61 -2.82 1.46 -6.23
N VAL A 62 -1.96 0.54 -6.65
CA VAL A 62 -0.51 0.66 -6.43
C VAL A 62 0.04 1.90 -7.14
N LEU A 63 -0.42 2.19 -8.36
CA LEU A 63 -0.05 3.42 -9.07
C LEU A 63 -0.48 4.68 -8.33
N GLN A 64 -1.73 4.73 -7.86
CA GLN A 64 -2.23 5.91 -7.13
C GLN A 64 -1.45 6.14 -5.83
N ILE A 65 -1.06 5.05 -5.15
CA ILE A 65 -0.21 5.13 -3.96
C ILE A 65 1.20 5.60 -4.35
N LEU A 66 1.82 5.03 -5.39
CA LEU A 66 3.14 5.44 -5.89
C LEU A 66 3.20 6.95 -6.15
N LEU A 67 2.18 7.46 -6.85
CA LEU A 67 2.02 8.89 -7.19
C LEU A 67 1.62 9.78 -6.02
N GLY A 68 1.47 9.24 -4.81
CA GLY A 68 1.10 10.02 -3.63
C GLY A 68 -0.34 10.55 -3.64
N ARG A 69 -1.18 10.02 -4.52
CA ARG A 69 -2.60 10.41 -4.64
C ARG A 69 -3.48 9.64 -3.65
N GLN A 70 -3.00 8.49 -3.17
CA GLN A 70 -3.71 7.63 -2.24
C GLN A 70 -2.78 7.14 -1.13
N ALA A 71 -3.31 7.01 0.09
CA ALA A 71 -2.67 6.29 1.17
C ALA A 71 -2.70 4.77 0.93
N PHE A 72 -1.81 4.04 1.59
CA PHE A 72 -1.97 2.60 1.71
C PHE A 72 -3.14 2.28 2.65
N PRO A 73 -4.04 1.35 2.28
CA PRO A 73 -4.79 0.61 3.29
C PRO A 73 -3.82 -0.19 4.16
N ALA A 74 -4.01 -0.19 5.48
CA ALA A 74 -3.07 -0.79 6.44
C ALA A 74 -2.84 -2.29 6.19
N ASP A 75 -3.89 -3.03 5.82
CA ASP A 75 -3.82 -4.44 5.45
C ASP A 75 -2.92 -4.67 4.22
N ARG A 76 -2.99 -3.79 3.23
CA ARG A 76 -2.16 -3.85 2.01
C ARG A 76 -0.72 -3.46 2.29
N LEU A 77 -0.49 -2.50 3.19
CA LEU A 77 0.86 -2.13 3.59
C LEU A 77 1.52 -3.26 4.37
N ARG A 78 0.78 -3.93 5.26
CA ARG A 78 1.28 -5.11 6.00
C ARG A 78 1.64 -6.23 5.04
N ARG A 79 0.76 -6.55 4.09
CA ARG A 79 1.05 -7.53 3.02
C ARG A 79 2.29 -7.18 2.21
N LEU A 80 2.49 -5.89 1.89
CA LEU A 80 3.69 -5.44 1.19
C LEU A 80 4.95 -5.66 2.03
N ALA A 81 4.89 -5.33 3.33
CA ALA A 81 6.00 -5.53 4.26
C ALA A 81 6.35 -7.03 4.38
N GLU A 82 5.36 -7.89 4.59
CA GLU A 82 5.50 -9.35 4.63
C GLU A 82 6.05 -9.89 3.31
N TYR A 83 5.50 -9.45 2.17
CA TYR A 83 5.96 -9.84 0.84
C TYR A 83 7.43 -9.48 0.61
N LEU A 84 7.92 -8.39 1.20
CA LEU A 84 9.31 -7.97 1.10
C LEU A 84 10.21 -8.52 2.24
N GLY A 85 9.64 -9.17 3.24
CA GLY A 85 10.37 -9.65 4.42
C GLY A 85 10.80 -8.54 5.38
N HIS A 86 10.13 -7.39 5.37
CA HIS A 86 10.38 -6.28 6.29
C HIS A 86 9.44 -6.31 7.51
N PRO A 87 9.92 -6.00 8.72
CA PRO A 87 9.05 -5.80 9.88
C PRO A 87 8.06 -4.65 9.62
N TYR A 88 6.79 -4.86 9.94
CA TYR A 88 5.75 -3.86 9.71
C TYR A 88 5.97 -2.59 10.55
N GLU A 89 6.52 -2.76 11.75
CA GLU A 89 6.83 -1.70 12.70
C GLU A 89 7.89 -0.74 12.14
N GLU A 90 8.90 -1.24 11.42
CA GLU A 90 9.91 -0.42 10.74
C GLU A 90 9.28 0.42 9.63
N VAL A 91 8.37 -0.16 8.85
CA VAL A 91 7.63 0.55 7.81
C VAL A 91 6.84 1.73 8.41
N LEU A 92 6.22 1.52 9.58
CA LEU A 92 5.43 2.56 10.26
C LEU A 92 6.26 3.73 10.78
N GLN A 93 7.56 3.56 11.02
CA GLN A 93 8.45 4.68 11.41
C GLN A 93 8.54 5.77 10.33
N HIS A 94 8.22 5.43 9.08
CA HIS A 94 8.20 6.35 7.95
C HIS A 94 6.83 6.98 7.69
N GLN A 95 5.87 6.81 8.62
CA GLN A 95 4.56 7.42 8.51
C GLN A 95 4.64 8.95 8.53
N THR A 96 3.77 9.59 7.75
CA THR A 96 3.72 11.05 7.63
C THR A 96 2.27 11.54 7.53
N LEU A 97 2.10 12.86 7.54
CA LEU A 97 0.81 13.49 7.28
C LEU A 97 0.60 13.67 5.77
N PRO A 98 -0.63 13.52 5.25
CA PRO A 98 -0.92 13.71 3.83
C PRO A 98 -0.44 15.04 3.27
N LYS A 99 -0.57 16.13 4.05
CA LYS A 99 -0.12 17.48 3.67
C LYS A 99 1.40 17.61 3.40
N LYS A 100 2.21 16.65 3.85
CA LYS A 100 3.65 16.62 3.59
C LYS A 100 4.00 15.90 2.29
N ILE A 101 3.04 15.29 1.61
CA ILE A 101 3.23 14.66 0.31
C ILE A 101 2.85 15.69 -0.75
N THR A 102 3.83 16.10 -1.55
CA THR A 102 3.64 17.11 -2.59
C THR A 102 4.01 16.51 -3.96
N PRO A 103 3.55 17.11 -5.06
CA PRO A 103 3.97 16.70 -6.40
C PRO A 103 5.48 16.76 -6.59
N GLU A 104 6.14 17.78 -6.02
CA GLU A 104 7.59 18.02 -6.15
C GLU A 104 8.37 16.91 -5.45
N ASN A 105 8.08 16.64 -4.17
CA ASN A 105 8.82 15.61 -3.45
C ASN A 105 8.50 14.19 -3.94
N THR A 106 7.33 13.98 -4.54
CA THR A 106 7.00 12.73 -5.22
C THR A 106 7.79 12.59 -6.52
N ARG A 107 7.91 13.67 -7.30
CA ARG A 107 8.73 13.72 -8.52
C ARG A 107 10.20 13.42 -8.22
N ASP A 108 10.77 14.09 -7.22
CA ASP A 108 12.16 13.90 -6.83
C ASP A 108 12.42 12.45 -6.39
N ALA A 109 11.50 11.87 -5.62
CA ALA A 109 11.57 10.47 -5.22
C ALA A 109 11.50 9.52 -6.44
N LEU A 110 10.57 9.74 -7.37
CA LEU A 110 10.45 8.92 -8.59
C LEU A 110 11.72 8.98 -9.44
N ILE A 111 12.33 10.15 -9.60
CA ILE A 111 13.60 10.30 -10.32
C ILE A 111 14.71 9.56 -9.58
N LYS A 112 14.85 9.78 -8.26
CA LYS A 112 15.87 9.14 -7.41
C LYS A 112 15.88 7.61 -7.54
N TYR A 113 14.69 6.99 -7.59
CA TYR A 113 14.55 5.53 -7.67
C TYR A 113 14.35 5.01 -9.11
N ASN A 114 14.67 5.82 -10.14
CA ASN A 114 14.57 5.45 -11.56
C ASN A 114 13.15 4.97 -11.98
N LEU A 115 12.13 5.60 -11.42
CA LEU A 115 10.70 5.39 -11.73
C LEU A 115 10.10 6.61 -12.45
N TRP A 116 10.93 7.40 -13.13
CA TRP A 116 10.54 8.62 -13.85
C TRP A 116 9.49 8.37 -14.94
N CYS A 117 9.39 7.15 -15.47
CA CYS A 117 8.39 6.77 -16.47
C CYS A 117 6.94 6.83 -15.93
N TYR A 118 6.75 6.86 -14.61
CA TYR A 118 5.45 7.02 -13.97
C TYR A 118 5.07 8.48 -13.72
N LEU A 119 5.93 9.45 -14.04
CA LEU A 119 5.59 10.86 -13.85
C LEU A 119 4.31 11.21 -14.65
N PRO A 120 3.36 11.94 -14.05
CA PRO A 120 2.21 12.47 -14.79
C PRO A 120 2.69 13.33 -15.96
N LYS A 121 2.07 13.15 -17.13
CA LYS A 121 2.27 14.02 -18.28
C LYS A 121 1.62 15.38 -18.07
#